data_AF-A0A4P5W486-F1
#
_entry.id   AF-A0A4P5W486-F1
#
_cell.length_a   1.000
_cell.length_b   1.000
_cell.length_c   1.000
_cell.angle_alpha   90.00
_cell.angle_beta   90.00
_cell.angle_gamma   90.00
#
_symmetry.space_group_name_H-M   'P 1'
#
loop_
_entity.id
_entity.type
_entity.pdbx_description
1 polymer ?
#
loop_
_entity_poly.entity_id
_entity_poly.type
_entity_poly.pdbx_seq_one_letter_code
_entity_poly.pdbx_strand_id
1 'polypeptide(L)'
;MLLLLAACALIADADLAAPMDLDGDGVARPIDCDDNDASRGAPPTWYVDGDGDSFGTDTTATAGDQPEGYAAQPGDCDDGAGTAFPGGIEACDGVDNDGNVYGGSGTGAADVTLGNGEI
;
A
#
# COMPACT_ATOMS: atom_id res chain seq x y z
N MET A 1 27.37 45.36 -29.62
CA MET A 1 27.62 43.96 -29.21
C MET A 1 26.78 43.72 -27.97
N LEU A 2 25.50 43.39 -28.19
CA LEU A 2 24.52 43.19 -27.13
C LEU A 2 24.88 41.85 -26.48
N LEU A 3 25.50 41.92 -25.30
CA LEU A 3 25.90 40.74 -24.54
C LEU A 3 24.60 40.11 -24.02
N LEU A 4 24.14 39.07 -24.74
CA LEU A 4 23.06 38.21 -24.30
C LEU A 4 23.59 37.43 -23.08
N LEU A 5 23.46 38.00 -21.88
CA LEU A 5 23.42 37.16 -20.69
C LEU A 5 22.11 36.38 -20.78
N ALA A 6 22.17 35.23 -21.44
CA ALA A 6 21.27 34.13 -21.13
C ALA A 6 21.57 33.74 -19.68
N ALA A 7 21.02 34.51 -18.74
CA ALA A 7 20.83 34.04 -17.39
C ALA A 7 20.07 32.73 -17.53
N CYS A 8 20.68 31.68 -17.02
CA CYS A 8 20.13 30.33 -16.95
C CYS A 8 18.70 30.40 -16.39
N ALA A 9 17.70 30.44 -17.27
CA ALA A 9 16.30 30.52 -16.89
C ALA A 9 15.80 29.11 -16.57
N LEU A 10 16.31 28.48 -15.52
CA LEU A 10 15.93 27.09 -15.22
C LEU A 10 15.81 26.74 -13.73
N ILE A 11 15.94 27.69 -12.81
CA ILE A 11 15.72 27.40 -11.39
C ILE A 11 14.75 28.46 -10.90
N ALA A 12 13.50 28.06 -10.66
CA ALA A 12 12.47 28.95 -10.13
C ALA A 12 12.88 29.36 -8.70
N ASP A 13 12.46 30.54 -8.21
CA ASP A 13 12.80 30.98 -6.85
C ASP A 13 12.28 30.01 -5.74
N ALA A 14 11.42 29.05 -6.11
CA ALA A 14 11.01 27.92 -5.27
C ALA A 14 12.14 26.90 -5.00
N ASP A 15 13.05 26.69 -5.96
CA ASP A 15 14.20 25.78 -5.84
C ASP A 15 15.29 26.32 -4.90
N LEU A 16 15.37 27.65 -4.69
CA LEU A 16 16.32 28.20 -3.72
C LEU A 16 15.91 27.93 -2.25
N ALA A 17 14.67 27.50 -2.02
CA ALA A 17 14.20 26.99 -0.74
C ALA A 17 14.20 25.44 -0.66
N ALA A 18 14.38 24.76 -1.79
CA ALA A 18 14.19 23.31 -1.95
C ALA A 18 15.44 22.58 -2.48
N PRO A 19 16.63 22.66 -1.83
CA PRO A 19 17.79 21.90 -2.28
C PRO A 19 17.62 20.36 -2.22
N MET A 20 16.44 19.83 -1.87
CA MET A 20 16.16 18.41 -1.69
C MET A 20 14.74 17.95 -2.10
N ASP A 21 13.92 18.79 -2.74
CA ASP A 21 12.54 18.48 -3.18
C ASP A 21 12.42 18.97 -4.63
N LEU A 22 12.78 18.10 -5.58
CA LEU A 22 12.98 18.45 -6.99
C LEU A 22 11.69 18.37 -7.81
N ASP A 23 10.71 17.57 -7.38
CA ASP A 23 9.41 17.45 -8.04
C ASP A 23 8.34 18.38 -7.43
N GLY A 24 8.61 18.99 -6.27
CA GLY A 24 7.78 19.99 -5.63
C GLY A 24 6.57 19.41 -4.90
N ASP A 25 6.60 18.14 -4.49
CA ASP A 25 5.52 17.49 -3.76
C ASP A 25 5.53 17.80 -2.24
N GLY A 26 6.59 18.46 -1.76
CA GLY A 26 6.79 18.85 -0.37
C GLY A 26 7.47 17.77 0.49
N VAL A 27 7.92 16.67 -0.10
CA VAL A 27 8.71 15.61 0.52
C VAL A 27 10.15 15.73 0.02
N ALA A 28 11.08 15.85 0.96
CA ALA A 28 12.49 15.98 0.64
C ALA A 28 13.27 14.69 0.95
N ARG A 29 14.42 14.52 0.28
CA ARG A 29 15.41 13.50 0.65
C ARG A 29 15.78 13.55 2.14
N PRO A 30 16.10 12.40 2.77
CA PRO A 30 16.22 11.06 2.18
C PRO A 30 14.90 10.27 2.20
N ILE A 31 13.77 10.93 2.47
CA ILE A 31 12.47 10.25 2.65
C ILE A 31 11.74 10.12 1.31
N ASP A 32 11.97 11.03 0.36
CA ASP A 32 11.41 10.96 -0.99
C ASP A 32 11.83 9.69 -1.74
N CYS A 33 10.87 8.97 -2.31
CA CYS A 33 11.09 7.73 -3.06
C CYS A 33 11.45 7.99 -4.53
N ASP A 34 11.09 9.13 -5.10
CA ASP A 34 11.51 9.54 -6.43
C ASP A 34 11.53 11.07 -6.58
N ASP A 35 12.74 11.65 -6.49
CA ASP A 35 13.00 13.09 -6.66
C ASP A 35 12.49 13.68 -8.02
N ASN A 36 11.99 12.87 -8.96
CA ASN A 36 11.48 13.33 -10.26
C ASN A 36 9.99 13.05 -10.48
N ASP A 37 9.27 12.50 -9.50
CA ASP A 37 7.85 12.13 -9.63
C ASP A 37 7.05 12.48 -8.38
N ALA A 38 6.35 13.61 -8.43
CA ALA A 38 5.54 14.13 -7.32
C ALA A 38 4.39 13.22 -6.85
N SER A 39 4.14 12.10 -7.54
CA SER A 39 3.21 11.06 -7.08
C SER A 39 3.86 10.02 -6.17
N ARG A 40 5.19 10.09 -5.98
CA ARG A 40 6.06 9.10 -5.35
C ARG A 40 6.90 9.70 -4.22
N GLY A 41 6.30 10.57 -3.39
CA GLY A 41 6.98 11.17 -2.24
C GLY A 41 7.31 10.21 -1.10
N ALA A 42 6.62 10.34 0.04
CA ALA A 42 6.94 9.56 1.23
C ALA A 42 6.63 8.05 1.05
N PRO A 43 7.49 7.15 1.57
CA PRO A 43 7.34 5.71 1.35
C PRO A 43 6.07 5.20 2.01
N PRO A 44 5.22 4.45 1.28
CA PRO A 44 4.07 3.80 1.86
C PRO A 44 4.49 2.69 2.85
N THR A 45 3.51 2.28 3.65
CA THR A 45 3.60 1.09 4.49
C THR A 45 3.17 -0.13 3.69
N TRP A 46 3.94 -1.21 3.82
CA TRP A 46 3.69 -2.52 3.26
C TRP A 46 3.50 -3.55 4.38
N TYR A 47 2.71 -4.58 4.15
CA TYR A 47 2.32 -5.60 5.13
C TYR A 47 2.85 -6.96 4.70
N VAL A 48 3.43 -7.77 5.58
CA VAL A 48 3.95 -9.12 5.21
C VAL A 48 2.80 -9.95 4.66
N ASP A 49 3.01 -10.56 3.48
CA ASP A 49 2.07 -11.38 2.72
C ASP A 49 2.76 -12.72 2.41
N GLY A 50 2.42 -13.74 3.19
CA GLY A 50 3.04 -15.05 3.21
C GLY A 50 2.50 -16.02 2.16
N ASP A 51 1.25 -15.83 1.72
CA ASP A 51 0.55 -16.75 0.81
C ASP A 51 0.28 -16.16 -0.59
N GLY A 52 0.48 -14.86 -0.77
CA GLY A 52 0.43 -14.16 -2.05
C GLY A 52 -0.96 -13.75 -2.51
N ASP A 53 -1.91 -13.54 -1.59
CA ASP A 53 -3.28 -13.11 -1.93
C ASP A 53 -3.46 -11.58 -2.02
N SER A 54 -2.39 -10.82 -1.80
CA SER A 54 -2.35 -9.34 -1.82
C SER A 54 -2.92 -8.65 -0.57
N PHE A 55 -3.21 -9.39 0.49
CA PHE A 55 -3.43 -8.87 1.84
C PHE A 55 -2.27 -9.31 2.72
N GLY A 56 -1.96 -8.51 3.74
CA GLY A 56 -0.87 -8.83 4.64
C GLY A 56 -1.25 -8.67 6.11
N THR A 57 -0.41 -9.26 6.94
CA THR A 57 -0.51 -9.26 8.40
C THR A 57 -0.20 -7.88 9.00
N ASP A 58 -0.34 -7.76 10.33
CA ASP A 58 0.04 -6.56 11.08
C ASP A 58 1.56 -6.26 11.08
N THR A 59 2.39 -7.18 10.55
CA THR A 59 3.84 -6.95 10.44
C THR A 59 4.14 -6.06 9.25
N THR A 60 4.78 -4.92 9.49
CA THR A 60 4.95 -3.87 8.47
C THR A 60 6.40 -3.58 8.08
N ALA A 61 6.58 -3.04 6.87
CA ALA A 61 7.80 -2.41 6.39
C ALA A 61 7.46 -1.09 5.67
N THR A 62 8.44 -0.20 5.52
CA THR A 62 8.28 1.07 4.80
C THR A 62 9.28 1.13 3.67
N ALA A 63 8.79 1.29 2.43
CA ALA A 63 9.61 1.32 1.22
C ALA A 63 8.89 2.06 0.10
N GLY A 64 9.63 2.69 -0.82
CA GLY A 64 9.02 3.37 -1.97
C GLY A 64 8.36 2.42 -2.97
N ASP A 65 8.89 1.20 -3.06
CA ASP A 65 8.35 0.11 -3.88
C ASP A 65 7.95 -1.08 -3.00
N GLN A 66 6.99 -1.86 -3.49
CA GLN A 66 6.54 -3.09 -2.86
C GLN A 66 7.70 -4.07 -2.69
N PRO A 67 8.10 -4.41 -1.46
CA PRO A 67 9.07 -5.48 -1.23
C PRO A 67 8.48 -6.84 -1.60
N GLU A 68 9.33 -7.80 -1.95
CA GLU A 68 8.90 -9.19 -2.18
C GLU A 68 8.35 -9.80 -0.89
N GLY A 69 7.20 -10.48 -0.99
CA GLY A 69 6.50 -11.08 0.16
C GLY A 69 5.75 -10.05 1.02
N TYR A 70 5.36 -8.91 0.45
CA TYR A 70 4.55 -7.90 1.12
C TYR A 70 3.39 -7.45 0.22
N ALA A 71 2.27 -7.09 0.85
CA ALA A 71 1.07 -6.53 0.26
C ALA A 71 0.88 -5.05 0.59
N ALA A 72 0.10 -4.36 -0.24
CA ALA A 72 -0.32 -2.97 0.01
C ALA A 72 -1.52 -2.89 0.98
N GLN A 73 -2.33 -3.95 1.04
CA GLN A 73 -3.52 -3.99 1.88
C GLN A 73 -3.22 -4.75 3.18
N PRO A 74 -3.63 -4.23 4.34
CA PRO A 74 -3.63 -5.01 5.57
C PRO A 74 -4.86 -5.89 5.67
N GLY A 75 -4.88 -6.75 6.68
CA GLY A 75 -6.10 -7.39 7.19
C GLY A 75 -6.26 -8.85 6.82
N ASP A 76 -5.18 -9.47 6.34
CA ASP A 76 -5.12 -10.92 6.16
C ASP A 76 -5.39 -11.63 7.51
N CYS A 77 -6.40 -12.52 7.50
CA CYS A 77 -6.82 -13.26 8.68
C CYS A 77 -6.07 -14.60 8.85
N ASP A 78 -5.47 -15.15 7.79
CA ASP A 78 -4.66 -16.37 7.78
C ASP A 78 -3.59 -16.35 6.67
N ASP A 79 -2.42 -15.78 6.97
CA ASP A 79 -1.21 -15.62 6.13
C ASP A 79 -0.57 -16.93 5.60
N GLY A 80 -1.22 -18.06 5.84
CA GLY A 80 -0.87 -19.36 5.25
C GLY A 80 -1.89 -19.86 4.21
N ALA A 81 -2.96 -19.12 3.96
CA ALA A 81 -4.11 -19.56 3.18
C ALA A 81 -4.63 -18.43 2.26
N GLY A 82 -4.10 -18.35 1.03
CA GLY A 82 -4.45 -17.27 0.09
C GLY A 82 -5.88 -17.28 -0.48
N THR A 83 -6.79 -18.01 0.16
CA THR A 83 -8.24 -17.89 -0.01
C THR A 83 -8.93 -17.20 1.17
N ALA A 84 -8.19 -16.86 2.23
CA ALA A 84 -8.68 -16.35 3.49
C ALA A 84 -8.24 -14.89 3.69
N PHE A 85 -8.99 -13.98 3.07
CA PHE A 85 -8.70 -12.54 3.11
C PHE A 85 -9.99 -11.72 3.17
N PRO A 86 -9.93 -10.43 3.57
CA PRO A 86 -11.09 -9.56 3.61
C PRO A 86 -11.91 -9.55 2.31
N GLY A 87 -13.14 -10.07 2.36
CA GLY A 87 -14.03 -10.15 1.21
C GLY A 87 -13.73 -11.31 0.24
N GLY A 88 -12.97 -12.30 0.67
CA GLY A 88 -12.81 -13.59 0.00
C GLY A 88 -14.13 -14.33 -0.20
N ILE A 89 -14.10 -15.43 -0.96
CA ILE A 89 -15.30 -16.24 -1.21
C ILE A 89 -15.43 -17.26 -0.09
N GLU A 90 -16.51 -17.15 0.68
CA GLU A 90 -16.91 -18.19 1.63
C GLU A 90 -17.18 -19.52 0.90
N ALA A 91 -16.25 -20.46 1.08
CA ALA A 91 -16.44 -21.83 0.66
C ALA A 91 -17.30 -22.56 1.71
N CYS A 92 -18.16 -23.49 1.26
CA CYS A 92 -18.90 -24.37 2.17
C CYS A 92 -18.01 -25.49 2.74
N ASP A 93 -16.79 -25.17 3.16
CA ASP A 93 -15.80 -26.09 3.73
C ASP A 93 -15.70 -25.98 5.27
N GLY A 94 -16.38 -24.98 5.85
CA GLY A 94 -16.39 -24.73 7.29
C GLY A 94 -15.21 -23.90 7.79
N VAL A 95 -14.49 -23.24 6.89
CA VAL A 95 -13.43 -22.27 7.17
C VAL A 95 -13.93 -20.86 6.82
N ASP A 96 -13.53 -19.86 7.60
CA ASP A 96 -13.75 -18.42 7.33
C ASP A 96 -12.73 -17.99 6.27
N ASN A 97 -13.21 -17.67 5.07
CA ASN A 97 -12.41 -17.31 3.91
C ASN A 97 -12.51 -15.81 3.56
N ASP A 98 -13.43 -15.06 4.17
CA ASP A 98 -13.68 -13.66 3.89
C ASP A 98 -13.30 -12.71 5.03
N GLY A 99 -12.82 -13.28 6.15
CA GLY A 99 -12.30 -12.55 7.31
C GLY A 99 -13.37 -11.83 8.11
N ASN A 100 -14.65 -12.13 7.88
CA ASN A 100 -15.77 -11.41 8.48
C ASN A 100 -16.23 -11.96 9.84
N VAL A 101 -15.45 -12.82 10.51
CA VAL A 101 -15.63 -13.33 11.90
C VAL A 101 -16.94 -12.90 12.60
N TYR A 102 -17.97 -13.75 12.55
CA TYR A 102 -19.05 -13.69 13.55
C TYR A 102 -18.54 -14.22 14.91
N GLY A 103 -17.77 -13.39 15.62
CA GLY A 103 -17.48 -13.52 17.06
C GLY A 103 -16.58 -14.68 17.50
N GLY A 104 -15.27 -14.43 17.58
CA GLY A 104 -14.36 -15.00 18.58
C GLY A 104 -14.00 -16.49 18.46
N SER A 105 -12.69 -16.76 18.32
CA SER A 105 -12.07 -18.09 18.48
C SER A 105 -12.39 -19.12 17.39
N GLY A 106 -11.83 -18.94 16.19
CA GLY A 106 -11.18 -19.98 15.38
C GLY A 106 -11.86 -21.35 15.17
N THR A 107 -13.16 -21.48 15.39
CA THR A 107 -13.95 -22.72 15.22
C THR A 107 -15.44 -22.43 14.95
N GLY A 108 -15.79 -21.21 14.56
CA GLY A 108 -17.17 -20.82 14.27
C GLY A 108 -17.57 -21.21 12.86
N ALA A 109 -18.20 -22.37 12.71
CA ALA A 109 -18.72 -22.85 11.44
C ALA A 109 -19.73 -21.89 10.77
N ALA A 110 -19.58 -21.78 9.45
CA ALA A 110 -20.56 -21.46 8.41
C ALA A 110 -21.13 -20.03 8.36
N ASP A 111 -20.68 -19.24 7.38
CA ASP A 111 -21.64 -18.50 6.56
C ASP A 111 -22.11 -19.36 5.36
N VAL A 112 -23.03 -20.29 5.62
CA VAL A 112 -23.88 -20.90 4.57
C VAL A 112 -25.16 -20.06 4.43
N THR A 113 -25.09 -18.74 4.54
CA THR A 113 -26.24 -17.85 4.36
C THR A 113 -25.83 -16.45 3.93
N LEU A 114 -25.45 -16.24 2.67
CA LEU A 114 -26.18 -15.27 1.83
C LEU A 114 -26.32 -15.78 0.39
N GLY A 115 -27.31 -16.64 0.19
CA GLY A 115 -27.93 -16.74 -1.12
C GLY A 115 -28.49 -15.37 -1.51
N ASN A 116 -28.05 -14.83 -2.64
CA ASN A 116 -28.82 -13.92 -3.48
C ASN A 116 -29.74 -12.90 -2.74
N GLY A 117 -29.14 -11.95 -2.03
CA GLY A 117 -29.76 -10.67 -1.67
C GLY A 117 -29.79 -10.32 -0.19
N GLU A 118 -28.88 -9.45 0.24
CA GLU A 118 -29.06 -8.51 1.36
C GLU A 118 -28.24 -7.24 1.02
N ILE A 119 -28.90 -6.21 0.45
CA ILE A 119 -29.23 -4.88 1.04
C ILE A 119 -28.15 -4.27 1.93
#